data_AF-A0A9N9PEX6-F1
#
_entry.id   AF-A0A9N9PEX6-F1
#
_cell.length_a   1.000
_cell.length_b   1.000
_cell.length_c   1.000
_cell.angle_alpha   90.00
_cell.angle_beta   90.00
_cell.angle_gamma   90.00
#
_symmetry.space_group_name_H-M   'P 1'
#
loop_
_entity.id
_entity.type
_entity.pdbx_description
1 polymer ?
#
loop_
_entity_poly.entity_id
_entity_poly.type
_entity_poly.pdbx_seq_one_letter_code
_entity_poly.pdbx_strand_id
1 'polypeptide(L)'
;MSATEERPTPYFNCSFQSKSEHEHSLHSSYLPTAPQHHADIDRFSLRLGSVAPNFKAETTTGPIDFHEFIGDKWVVLFSHPEDYTPVCTTELGAFAKLEPEFTKRGVKLIGLSANTVESHGGWINDIDEISGSKLSFPIIGDKDRKIAYAYDMLDHQDTTNVDAKGIAFTIRSVFIIDPKKTIRLILSYPASTGRNTAEVLRVVDSLQTGDKHKITTPINWIPGEDVIVHPAVKNEEAKTLFPEFRIVKPYLRFTPLPKEKTSAAV
;
A
#
# COMPACT_ATOMS: atom_id res chain seq x y z
N MET A 1 -9.93 -53.21 7.53
CA MET A 1 -9.14 -53.93 6.51
C MET A 1 -9.39 -53.28 5.16
N SER A 2 -8.31 -52.83 4.50
CA SER A 2 -8.16 -52.54 3.06
C SER A 2 -8.99 -51.39 2.46
N ALA A 3 -8.50 -50.54 1.57
CA ALA A 3 -7.16 -50.05 1.19
C ALA A 3 -7.43 -48.88 0.23
N THR A 4 -6.58 -47.87 0.27
CA THR A 4 -6.54 -46.69 -0.59
C THR A 4 -6.16 -47.03 -2.03
N GLU A 5 -6.86 -46.48 -3.02
CA GLU A 5 -6.44 -46.46 -4.42
C GLU A 5 -5.85 -45.08 -4.77
N GLU A 6 -4.52 -45.03 -4.92
CA GLU A 6 -3.79 -43.93 -5.54
C GLU A 6 -3.88 -44.05 -7.07
N ARG A 7 -4.09 -42.92 -7.76
CA ARG A 7 -3.90 -42.82 -9.21
C ARG A 7 -2.78 -41.82 -9.54
N PRO A 8 -1.86 -42.14 -10.48
CA PRO A 8 -0.58 -41.45 -10.64
C PRO A 8 -0.64 -40.21 -11.55
N THR A 9 0.29 -39.28 -11.32
CA THR A 9 0.57 -38.11 -12.17
C THR A 9 1.49 -38.48 -13.34
N PRO A 10 1.29 -37.93 -14.55
CA PRO A 10 2.22 -38.12 -15.66
C PRO A 10 3.33 -37.05 -15.63
N TYR A 11 4.57 -37.51 -15.50
CA TYR A 11 5.77 -36.74 -15.80
C TYR A 11 5.90 -36.58 -17.33
N PHE A 12 5.93 -35.35 -17.82
CA PHE A 12 6.40 -35.03 -19.17
C PHE A 12 7.89 -34.69 -19.13
N ASN A 13 8.68 -35.53 -19.79
CA ASN A 13 10.10 -35.32 -20.03
C ASN A 13 10.24 -35.22 -21.57
N CYS A 14 10.77 -34.12 -22.09
CA CYS A 14 11.21 -34.09 -23.49
C CYS A 14 12.48 -33.25 -23.64
N SER A 15 13.45 -33.90 -24.25
CA SER A 15 14.86 -33.59 -24.37
C SER A 15 15.20 -32.60 -25.49
N PHE A 16 16.33 -31.93 -25.29
CA PHE A 16 17.15 -31.17 -26.23
C PHE A 16 17.19 -31.67 -27.68
N GLN A 17 17.13 -30.74 -28.63
CA GLN A 17 17.93 -30.79 -29.86
C GLN A 17 18.43 -29.40 -30.24
N SER A 18 19.76 -29.24 -30.24
CA SER A 18 20.49 -28.14 -30.85
C SER A 18 20.70 -28.41 -32.34
N LYS A 19 20.53 -27.40 -33.18
CA LYS A 19 21.09 -27.38 -34.54
C LYS A 19 21.73 -26.02 -34.80
N SER A 20 22.94 -26.10 -35.31
CA SER A 20 23.89 -25.05 -35.62
C SER A 20 23.68 -24.44 -37.00
N GLU A 21 24.10 -23.18 -37.09
CA GLU A 21 24.74 -22.48 -38.22
C GLU A 21 24.00 -22.34 -39.55
N HIS A 22 23.80 -21.09 -40.00
CA HIS A 22 24.15 -20.61 -41.34
C HIS A 22 24.39 -19.09 -41.29
N GLU A 23 25.65 -18.68 -41.51
CA GLU A 23 26.06 -17.31 -41.80
C GLU A 23 25.77 -16.98 -43.27
N HIS A 24 25.18 -15.81 -43.54
CA HIS A 24 25.31 -15.12 -44.83
C HIS A 24 25.37 -13.62 -44.57
N SER A 25 26.42 -12.98 -45.07
CA SER A 25 26.72 -11.56 -44.89
C SER A 25 26.15 -10.67 -46.02
N LEU A 26 26.13 -9.36 -45.71
CA LEU A 26 25.98 -8.19 -46.58
C LEU A 26 24.55 -7.73 -46.93
N HIS A 27 24.07 -6.70 -46.20
CA HIS A 27 23.90 -5.36 -46.78
C HIS A 27 23.80 -4.29 -45.69
N SER A 28 24.72 -3.33 -45.78
CA SER A 28 24.71 -2.07 -45.04
C SER A 28 23.67 -1.15 -45.67
N SER A 29 22.63 -0.80 -44.91
CA SER A 29 21.72 0.30 -45.27
C SER A 29 21.12 0.92 -44.01
N TYR A 30 21.57 2.14 -43.71
CA TYR A 30 20.86 3.21 -43.00
C TYR A 30 19.98 2.81 -41.80
N LEU A 31 20.56 2.86 -40.61
CA LEU A 31 19.80 3.06 -39.38
C LEU A 31 19.56 4.57 -39.21
N PRO A 32 18.31 5.06 -39.12
CA PRO A 32 18.08 6.42 -38.66
C PRO A 32 18.44 6.49 -37.17
N THR A 33 19.38 7.35 -36.82
CA THR A 33 19.69 7.71 -35.43
C THR A 33 18.44 8.33 -34.82
N ALA A 34 17.75 7.58 -33.95
CA ALA A 34 16.71 8.13 -33.10
C ALA A 34 17.32 9.23 -32.21
N PRO A 35 16.64 10.38 -32.03
CA PRO A 35 17.15 11.44 -31.19
C PRO A 35 17.26 10.95 -29.74
N GLN A 36 18.49 10.93 -29.23
CA GLN A 36 18.82 10.75 -27.83
C GLN A 36 18.35 11.98 -27.06
N HIS A 37 17.10 11.97 -26.59
CA HIS A 37 16.63 12.84 -25.51
C HIS A 37 15.53 12.13 -24.71
N HIS A 38 15.86 10.97 -24.15
CA HIS A 38 15.26 10.60 -22.89
C HIS A 38 16.06 11.35 -21.83
N ALA A 39 15.56 12.52 -21.43
CA ALA A 39 16.01 13.13 -20.21
C ALA A 39 15.88 12.09 -19.11
N ASP A 40 17.00 11.74 -18.48
CA ASP A 40 17.02 11.05 -17.20
C ASP A 40 16.23 11.92 -16.22
N ILE A 41 14.92 11.71 -16.16
CA ILE A 41 14.12 12.12 -15.02
C ILE A 41 14.66 11.25 -13.91
N ASP A 42 15.48 11.86 -13.06
CA ASP A 42 15.93 11.30 -11.80
C ASP A 42 14.67 10.87 -11.03
N ARG A 43 14.27 9.60 -11.22
CA ARG A 43 13.13 8.99 -10.56
C ARG A 43 13.54 8.84 -9.11
N PHE A 44 13.29 9.88 -8.31
CA PHE A 44 13.29 9.74 -6.86
C PHE A 44 12.12 8.84 -6.49
N SER A 45 12.36 7.52 -6.54
CA SER A 45 11.41 6.55 -6.03
C SER A 45 11.14 6.88 -4.57
N LEU A 46 9.86 7.01 -4.21
CA LEU A 46 9.49 7.29 -2.83
C LEU A 46 9.96 6.14 -1.95
N ARG A 47 10.65 6.48 -0.86
CA ARG A 47 11.15 5.52 0.12
C ARG A 47 10.56 5.82 1.49
N LEU A 48 10.70 4.87 2.41
CA LEU A 48 10.41 5.13 3.81
C LEU A 48 11.27 6.29 4.30
N GLY A 49 10.66 7.25 4.99
CA GLY A 49 11.32 8.47 5.44
C GLY A 49 11.26 9.64 4.44
N SER A 50 10.83 9.41 3.19
CA SER A 50 10.59 10.51 2.25
C SER A 50 9.46 11.42 2.75
N VAL A 51 9.59 12.72 2.50
CA VAL A 51 8.47 13.66 2.65
C VAL A 51 7.46 13.36 1.53
N ALA A 52 6.21 13.16 1.90
CA ALA A 52 5.11 12.93 0.97
C ALA A 52 4.98 14.14 0.01
N PRO A 53 5.01 13.94 -1.32
CA PRO A 53 4.82 15.04 -2.28
C PRO A 53 3.55 15.84 -1.99
N ASN A 54 3.65 17.18 -1.91
CA ASN A 54 2.45 18.01 -1.78
C ASN A 54 1.78 18.21 -3.15
N PHE A 55 0.46 18.28 -3.17
CA PHE A 55 -0.33 18.53 -4.37
C PHE A 55 -1.64 19.25 -4.03
N LYS A 56 -2.25 19.84 -5.06
CA LYS A 56 -3.63 20.32 -5.01
C LYS A 56 -4.49 19.47 -5.94
N ALA A 57 -5.67 19.09 -5.48
CA ALA A 57 -6.55 18.21 -6.24
C ALA A 57 -8.03 18.47 -5.96
N GLU A 58 -8.87 18.18 -6.95
CA GLU A 58 -10.30 18.07 -6.76
C GLU A 58 -10.64 16.69 -6.17
N THR A 59 -11.56 16.68 -5.21
CA THR A 59 -12.04 15.44 -4.58
C THR A 59 -13.56 15.43 -4.50
N THR A 60 -14.14 14.28 -4.18
CA THR A 60 -15.58 14.12 -3.91
C THR A 60 -16.12 15.00 -2.77
N THR A 61 -15.24 15.54 -1.91
CA THR A 61 -15.63 16.46 -0.83
C THR A 61 -15.13 17.89 -1.04
N GLY A 62 -14.73 18.23 -2.27
CA GLY A 62 -14.20 19.55 -2.64
C GLY A 62 -12.68 19.60 -2.81
N PRO A 63 -12.12 20.76 -3.19
CA PRO A 63 -10.70 20.91 -3.46
C PRO A 63 -9.87 20.82 -2.18
N ILE A 64 -8.66 20.27 -2.30
CA ILE A 64 -7.69 20.15 -1.19
C ILE A 64 -6.30 20.65 -1.59
N ASP A 65 -5.54 21.11 -0.61
CA ASP A 65 -4.07 21.04 -0.59
C ASP A 65 -3.68 19.86 0.33
N PHE A 66 -2.85 18.95 -0.15
CA PHE A 66 -2.65 17.66 0.52
C PHE A 66 -1.96 17.80 1.88
N HIS A 67 -1.00 18.71 2.03
CA HIS A 67 -0.32 18.95 3.31
C HIS A 67 -1.24 19.65 4.30
N GLU A 68 -2.09 20.57 3.84
CA GLU A 68 -3.16 21.16 4.67
C GLU A 68 -4.18 20.10 5.09
N PHE A 69 -4.56 19.20 4.16
CA PHE A 69 -5.44 18.06 4.45
C PHE A 69 -4.84 17.13 5.51
N ILE A 70 -3.53 16.81 5.43
CA ILE A 70 -2.88 16.02 6.48
C ILE A 70 -2.95 16.77 7.83
N GLY A 71 -2.62 18.07 7.84
CA GLY A 71 -2.63 18.88 9.06
C GLY A 71 -1.73 18.28 10.14
N ASP A 72 -2.29 18.03 11.33
CA ASP A 72 -1.63 17.40 12.47
C ASP A 72 -1.98 15.91 12.64
N LYS A 73 -2.66 15.31 11.66
CA LYS A 73 -3.16 13.92 11.70
C LYS A 73 -2.32 12.98 10.85
N TRP A 74 -2.47 11.69 11.12
CA TRP A 74 -1.99 10.65 10.21
C TRP A 74 -2.90 10.56 8.98
N VAL A 75 -2.36 10.11 7.85
CA VAL A 75 -3.14 9.87 6.63
C VAL A 75 -2.81 8.51 6.04
N VAL A 76 -3.85 7.82 5.59
CA VAL A 76 -3.73 6.68 4.67
C VAL A 76 -4.21 7.15 3.30
N LEU A 77 -3.26 7.35 2.39
CA LEU A 77 -3.52 7.61 0.97
C LEU A 77 -3.48 6.28 0.23
N PHE A 78 -4.55 5.92 -0.46
CA PHE A 78 -4.60 4.65 -1.18
C PHE A 78 -5.23 4.81 -2.56
N SER A 79 -4.65 4.14 -3.56
CA SER A 79 -5.14 4.18 -4.94
C SER A 79 -5.99 2.95 -5.28
N HIS A 80 -6.89 3.08 -6.26
CA HIS A 80 -7.56 1.96 -6.91
C HIS A 80 -7.53 2.15 -8.44
N PRO A 81 -7.45 1.06 -9.23
CA PRO A 81 -7.31 1.16 -10.68
C PRO A 81 -8.37 1.99 -11.40
N GLU A 82 -9.65 1.71 -11.12
CA GLU A 82 -10.78 2.18 -11.93
C GLU A 82 -12.09 2.06 -11.12
N ASP A 83 -12.97 3.05 -11.26
CA ASP A 83 -14.32 3.03 -10.71
C ASP A 83 -15.18 1.92 -11.37
N TYR A 84 -16.30 1.54 -10.75
CA TYR A 84 -17.21 0.51 -11.30
C TYR A 84 -16.56 -0.85 -11.58
N THR A 85 -15.50 -1.21 -10.84
CA THR A 85 -14.82 -2.50 -10.95
C THR A 85 -14.98 -3.34 -9.66
N PRO A 86 -15.12 -4.68 -9.77
CA PRO A 86 -15.61 -5.50 -8.66
C PRO A 86 -14.71 -5.49 -7.43
N VAL A 87 -13.39 -5.61 -7.60
CA VAL A 87 -12.44 -5.60 -6.47
C VAL A 87 -12.34 -4.20 -5.84
N CYS A 88 -12.40 -3.13 -6.64
CA CYS A 88 -12.35 -1.77 -6.09
C CYS A 88 -13.60 -1.47 -5.25
N THR A 89 -14.77 -1.92 -5.70
CA THR A 89 -16.03 -1.74 -4.96
C THR A 89 -15.98 -2.42 -3.60
N THR A 90 -15.45 -3.66 -3.53
CA THR A 90 -15.32 -4.37 -2.25
C THR A 90 -14.30 -3.72 -1.32
N GLU A 91 -13.17 -3.22 -1.87
CA GLU A 91 -12.13 -2.55 -1.08
C GLU A 91 -12.60 -1.22 -0.48
N LEU A 92 -13.19 -0.33 -1.30
CA LEU A 92 -13.64 0.97 -0.81
C LEU A 92 -14.77 0.81 0.21
N GLY A 93 -15.68 -0.15 0.00
CA GLY A 93 -16.69 -0.50 0.99
C GLY A 93 -16.10 -1.05 2.30
N ALA A 94 -15.03 -1.84 2.23
CA ALA A 94 -14.33 -2.34 3.42
C ALA A 94 -13.58 -1.22 4.17
N PHE A 95 -12.97 -0.27 3.45
CA PHE A 95 -12.37 0.93 4.05
C PHE A 95 -13.44 1.83 4.68
N ALA A 96 -14.58 2.04 4.03
CA ALA A 96 -15.69 2.83 4.55
C ALA A 96 -16.23 2.24 5.87
N LYS A 97 -16.39 0.91 5.95
CA LYS A 97 -16.74 0.23 7.21
C LYS A 97 -15.73 0.44 8.34
N LEU A 98 -14.43 0.49 8.01
CA LEU A 98 -13.36 0.67 9.00
C LEU A 98 -13.00 2.14 9.25
N GLU A 99 -13.53 3.09 8.48
CA GLU A 99 -13.26 4.52 8.63
C GLU A 99 -13.43 5.03 10.08
N PRO A 100 -14.46 4.60 10.85
CA PRO A 100 -14.56 4.98 12.27
C PRO A 100 -13.36 4.53 13.12
N GLU A 101 -12.77 3.37 12.83
CA GLU A 101 -11.60 2.85 13.54
C GLU A 101 -10.32 3.62 13.22
N PHE A 102 -10.16 4.06 11.97
CA PHE A 102 -9.08 4.98 11.59
C PHE A 102 -9.27 6.36 12.24
N THR A 103 -10.51 6.87 12.24
CA THR A 103 -10.84 8.17 12.84
C THR A 103 -10.54 8.20 14.33
N LYS A 104 -10.91 7.14 15.07
CA LYS A 104 -10.56 6.94 16.48
C LYS A 104 -9.06 7.07 16.75
N ARG A 105 -8.22 6.57 15.84
CA ARG A 105 -6.74 6.65 15.90
C ARG A 105 -6.16 7.97 15.39
N GLY A 106 -7.00 8.95 15.09
CA GLY A 106 -6.56 10.22 14.51
C GLY A 106 -5.98 10.09 13.11
N VAL A 107 -6.49 9.13 12.32
CA VAL A 107 -6.06 8.87 10.94
C VAL A 107 -7.16 9.28 9.97
N LYS A 108 -6.82 10.06 8.94
CA LYS A 108 -7.73 10.37 7.83
C LYS A 108 -7.49 9.39 6.69
N LEU A 109 -8.56 8.92 6.08
CA LEU A 109 -8.52 8.14 4.84
C LEU A 109 -8.65 9.09 3.63
N ILE A 110 -8.01 8.75 2.52
CA ILE A 110 -8.21 9.41 1.23
C ILE A 110 -7.91 8.44 0.08
N GLY A 111 -8.90 8.26 -0.79
CA GLY A 111 -8.81 7.42 -1.98
C GLY A 111 -8.29 8.20 -3.20
N LEU A 112 -7.84 7.47 -4.23
CA LEU A 112 -7.41 8.06 -5.51
C LEU A 112 -7.60 7.07 -6.66
N SER A 113 -8.12 7.54 -7.79
CA SER A 113 -7.92 6.86 -9.07
C SER A 113 -7.74 7.86 -10.22
N ALA A 114 -7.48 7.33 -11.42
CA ALA A 114 -7.37 8.13 -12.63
C ALA A 114 -8.73 8.57 -13.21
N ASN A 115 -9.83 8.37 -12.46
CA ASN A 115 -11.17 8.81 -12.88
C ASN A 115 -11.43 10.27 -12.50
N THR A 116 -12.60 10.78 -12.89
CA THR A 116 -13.04 12.13 -12.53
C THR A 116 -13.89 12.10 -11.26
N VAL A 117 -14.00 13.25 -10.59
CA VAL A 117 -14.84 13.39 -9.39
C VAL A 117 -16.31 13.07 -9.67
N GLU A 118 -16.79 13.37 -10.88
CA GLU A 118 -18.15 13.03 -11.30
C GLU A 118 -18.38 11.52 -11.39
N SER A 119 -17.38 10.76 -11.89
CA SER A 119 -17.41 9.29 -11.91
C SER A 119 -17.49 8.73 -10.50
N HIS A 120 -16.65 9.23 -9.59
CA HIS A 120 -16.67 8.81 -8.20
C HIS A 120 -18.02 9.05 -7.53
N GLY A 121 -18.63 10.22 -7.77
CA GLY A 121 -19.91 10.59 -7.17
C GLY A 121 -21.05 9.62 -7.52
N GLY A 122 -21.09 9.12 -8.75
CA GLY A 122 -22.04 8.07 -9.15
C GLY A 122 -21.74 6.75 -8.44
N TRP A 123 -20.48 6.32 -8.49
CA TRP A 123 -20.02 5.03 -8.00
C TRP A 123 -20.09 4.86 -6.47
N ILE A 124 -19.97 5.95 -5.71
CA ILE A 124 -20.14 5.94 -4.24
C ILE A 124 -21.50 5.36 -3.85
N ASN A 125 -22.57 5.61 -4.61
CA ASN A 125 -23.89 5.05 -4.31
C ASN A 125 -23.90 3.52 -4.41
N ASP A 126 -23.25 2.97 -5.45
CA ASP A 126 -23.12 1.52 -5.63
C ASP A 126 -22.29 0.90 -4.48
N ILE A 127 -21.21 1.56 -4.07
CA ILE A 127 -20.38 1.13 -2.94
C ILE A 127 -21.22 1.11 -1.66
N ASP A 128 -21.95 2.17 -1.37
CA ASP A 128 -22.76 2.29 -0.16
C ASP A 128 -23.87 1.22 -0.13
N GLU A 129 -24.56 0.99 -1.25
CA GLU A 129 -25.58 -0.05 -1.40
C GLU A 129 -25.00 -1.45 -1.17
N ILE A 130 -23.91 -1.81 -1.88
CA ILE A 130 -23.32 -3.15 -1.85
C ILE A 130 -22.67 -3.44 -0.49
N SER A 131 -21.99 -2.44 0.07
CA SER A 131 -21.26 -2.62 1.33
C SER A 131 -22.19 -2.53 2.54
N GLY A 132 -23.31 -1.81 2.47
CA GLY A 132 -24.10 -1.45 3.64
C GLY A 132 -23.34 -0.52 4.59
N SER A 133 -22.46 0.32 4.04
CA SER A 133 -21.73 1.36 4.75
C SER A 133 -21.90 2.70 4.06
N LYS A 134 -21.36 3.76 4.65
CA LYS A 134 -21.38 5.09 4.06
C LYS A 134 -19.95 5.56 3.86
N LEU A 135 -19.51 5.68 2.61
CA LEU A 135 -18.20 6.22 2.28
C LEU A 135 -18.20 7.74 2.55
N SER A 136 -17.37 8.19 3.49
CA SER A 136 -17.30 9.61 3.85
C SER A 136 -15.94 10.27 3.64
N PHE A 137 -14.89 9.47 3.43
CA PHE A 137 -13.58 9.98 3.04
C PHE A 137 -13.55 10.51 1.60
N PRO A 138 -12.69 11.51 1.29
CA PRO A 138 -12.52 12.01 -0.07
C PRO A 138 -11.91 10.96 -1.00
N ILE A 139 -12.34 10.99 -2.27
CA ILE A 139 -11.68 10.31 -3.38
C ILE A 139 -11.16 11.38 -4.35
N ILE A 140 -9.86 11.35 -4.61
CA ILE A 140 -9.17 12.25 -5.53
C ILE A 140 -9.41 11.80 -6.97
N GLY A 141 -9.86 12.74 -7.82
CA GLY A 141 -9.93 12.54 -9.26
C GLY A 141 -8.62 12.94 -9.94
N ASP A 142 -7.76 11.98 -10.26
CA ASP A 142 -6.44 12.19 -10.86
C ASP A 142 -6.43 11.85 -12.37
N LYS A 143 -7.35 12.44 -13.14
CA LYS A 143 -7.51 12.17 -14.58
C LYS A 143 -6.22 12.29 -15.42
N ASP A 144 -5.34 13.21 -15.02
CA ASP A 144 -4.06 13.48 -15.68
C ASP A 144 -2.93 12.60 -15.15
N ARG A 145 -3.20 11.76 -14.12
CA ARG A 145 -2.25 10.86 -13.45
C ARG A 145 -1.03 11.58 -12.86
N LYS A 146 -1.17 12.85 -12.50
CA LYS A 146 -0.05 13.66 -11.98
C LYS A 146 0.33 13.18 -10.59
N ILE A 147 -0.66 12.87 -9.77
CA ILE A 147 -0.44 12.40 -8.40
C ILE A 147 -0.01 10.94 -8.43
N ALA A 148 -0.66 10.10 -9.25
CA ALA A 148 -0.27 8.73 -9.47
C ALA A 148 1.18 8.60 -9.94
N TYR A 149 1.64 9.48 -10.83
CA TYR A 149 3.04 9.53 -11.24
C TYR A 149 3.97 9.97 -10.09
N ALA A 150 3.61 11.04 -9.36
CA ALA A 150 4.41 11.54 -8.24
C ALA A 150 4.54 10.53 -7.09
N TYR A 151 3.55 9.65 -6.94
CA TYR A 151 3.53 8.60 -5.92
C TYR A 151 3.93 7.21 -6.43
N ASP A 152 4.41 7.08 -7.67
CA ASP A 152 4.78 5.78 -8.27
C ASP A 152 3.65 4.74 -8.16
N MET A 153 2.41 5.18 -8.40
CA MET A 153 1.19 4.37 -8.33
C MET A 153 0.77 3.83 -9.70
N LEU A 154 1.65 3.81 -10.69
CA LEU A 154 1.34 3.32 -12.04
C LEU A 154 1.93 1.93 -12.25
N ASP A 155 1.21 1.07 -12.97
CA ASP A 155 1.74 -0.25 -13.31
C ASP A 155 2.88 -0.11 -14.33
N HIS A 156 4.11 -0.46 -13.92
CA HIS A 156 5.28 -0.41 -14.80
C HIS A 156 5.23 -1.49 -15.89
N GLN A 157 4.50 -2.59 -15.69
CA GLN A 157 4.77 -3.85 -16.40
C GLN A 157 3.58 -4.41 -17.17
N ASP A 158 2.36 -3.97 -16.87
CA ASP A 158 1.19 -4.38 -17.65
C ASP A 158 0.77 -3.30 -18.65
N THR A 159 1.42 -3.30 -19.83
CA THR A 159 1.03 -2.43 -20.96
C THR A 159 -0.37 -2.74 -21.51
N THR A 160 -1.01 -3.82 -21.04
CA THR A 160 -2.40 -4.16 -21.38
C THR A 160 -3.40 -3.60 -20.37
N ASN A 161 -2.94 -3.25 -19.17
CA ASN A 161 -3.74 -2.61 -18.13
C ASN A 161 -3.73 -1.08 -18.32
N VAL A 162 -4.30 -0.67 -19.44
CA VAL A 162 -4.40 0.71 -19.90
C VAL A 162 -5.85 1.10 -20.14
N ASP A 163 -6.19 2.38 -19.94
CA ASP A 163 -7.51 2.89 -20.29
C ASP A 163 -7.77 2.86 -21.81
N ALA A 164 -8.97 3.28 -22.23
CA ALA A 164 -9.35 3.33 -23.64
C ALA A 164 -8.42 4.21 -24.51
N LYS A 165 -7.53 5.02 -23.91
CA LYS A 165 -6.55 5.87 -24.58
C LYS A 165 -5.13 5.30 -24.53
N GLY A 166 -4.94 4.08 -24.01
CA GLY A 166 -3.63 3.44 -23.90
C GLY A 166 -2.80 3.93 -22.72
N ILE A 167 -3.41 4.60 -21.73
CA ILE A 167 -2.70 5.13 -20.56
C ILE A 167 -2.86 4.19 -19.36
N ALA A 168 -1.73 3.79 -18.75
CA ALA A 168 -1.69 2.84 -17.63
C ALA A 168 -2.67 3.20 -16.50
N PHE A 169 -3.36 2.19 -15.97
CA PHE A 169 -4.14 2.33 -14.73
C PHE A 169 -3.23 2.48 -13.52
N THR A 170 -3.80 3.00 -12.43
CA THR A 170 -3.11 2.96 -11.14
C THR A 170 -3.08 1.53 -10.61
N ILE A 171 -2.05 1.19 -9.83
CA ILE A 171 -2.01 -0.04 -9.03
C ILE A 171 -2.70 0.19 -7.69
N ARG A 172 -2.83 -0.88 -6.87
CA ARG A 172 -3.40 -0.81 -5.52
C ARG A 172 -2.32 -0.45 -4.52
N SER A 173 -1.91 0.82 -4.48
CA SER A 173 -0.91 1.31 -3.53
C SER A 173 -1.56 1.83 -2.24
N VAL A 174 -0.84 1.75 -1.14
CA VAL A 174 -1.20 2.32 0.17
C VAL A 174 0.02 3.03 0.73
N PHE A 175 -0.13 4.29 1.09
CA PHE A 175 0.86 5.11 1.78
C PHE A 175 0.34 5.49 3.15
N ILE A 176 1.08 5.15 4.20
CA ILE A 176 0.80 5.62 5.56
C ILE A 176 1.75 6.77 5.86
N ILE A 177 1.18 7.95 6.09
CA ILE A 177 1.90 9.22 6.20
C ILE A 177 1.63 9.79 7.59
N ASP A 178 2.69 10.20 8.28
CA ASP A 178 2.58 10.76 9.63
C ASP A 178 2.29 12.28 9.61
N PRO A 179 2.00 12.90 10.79
CA PRO A 179 1.76 14.35 10.87
C PRO A 179 2.92 15.22 10.38
N LYS A 180 4.15 14.68 10.37
CA LYS A 180 5.34 15.36 9.83
C LYS A 180 5.45 15.19 8.31
N LYS A 181 4.39 14.72 7.65
CA LYS A 181 4.32 14.45 6.21
C LYS A 181 5.31 13.37 5.77
N THR A 182 5.79 12.54 6.69
CA THR A 182 6.79 11.51 6.37
C THR A 182 6.08 10.22 5.99
N ILE A 183 6.52 9.58 4.90
CA ILE A 183 6.03 8.26 4.49
C ILE A 183 6.62 7.21 5.44
N ARG A 184 5.74 6.54 6.19
CA ARG A 184 6.09 5.56 7.22
C ARG A 184 5.95 4.12 6.75
N LEU A 185 5.10 3.88 5.77
CA LEU A 185 4.87 2.57 5.19
C LEU A 185 4.30 2.70 3.78
N ILE A 186 4.73 1.80 2.89
CA ILE A 186 4.22 1.65 1.52
C ILE A 186 3.82 0.19 1.33
N LEU A 187 2.61 -0.04 0.83
CA LEU A 187 2.17 -1.34 0.29
C LEU A 187 1.85 -1.17 -1.18
N SER A 188 2.25 -2.13 -2.01
CA SER A 188 1.95 -2.14 -3.45
C SER A 188 1.38 -3.49 -3.83
N TYR A 189 0.14 -3.50 -4.30
CA TYR A 189 -0.59 -4.68 -4.74
C TYR A 189 -0.93 -4.52 -6.24
N PRO A 190 -0.88 -5.60 -7.04
CA PRO A 190 -1.35 -5.55 -8.42
C PRO A 190 -2.88 -5.41 -8.46
N ALA A 191 -3.43 -4.97 -9.60
CA ALA A 191 -4.88 -4.83 -9.77
C ALA A 191 -5.65 -6.14 -9.51
N SER A 192 -5.02 -7.30 -9.74
CA SER A 192 -5.61 -8.63 -9.52
C SER A 192 -5.74 -9.05 -8.05
N THR A 193 -5.08 -8.36 -7.12
CA THR A 193 -5.03 -8.78 -5.70
C THR A 193 -5.66 -7.73 -4.80
N GLY A 194 -6.85 -8.02 -4.28
CA GLY A 194 -7.50 -7.17 -3.27
C GLY A 194 -6.68 -7.08 -1.98
N ARG A 195 -6.65 -5.90 -1.37
CA ARG A 195 -5.91 -5.59 -0.13
C ARG A 195 -6.64 -6.11 1.10
N ASN A 196 -5.85 -6.33 2.15
CA ASN A 196 -6.37 -6.61 3.48
C ASN A 196 -6.47 -5.29 4.28
N THR A 197 -7.69 -4.76 4.44
CA THR A 197 -7.91 -3.50 5.19
C THR A 197 -7.60 -3.62 6.68
N ALA A 198 -7.75 -4.82 7.26
CA ALA A 198 -7.36 -5.08 8.64
C ALA A 198 -5.84 -5.00 8.83
N GLU A 199 -5.06 -5.40 7.83
CA GLU A 199 -3.60 -5.21 7.87
C GLU A 199 -3.23 -3.73 7.87
N VAL A 200 -3.89 -2.92 7.03
CA VAL A 200 -3.66 -1.46 6.99
C VAL A 200 -3.94 -0.83 8.37
N LEU A 201 -5.03 -1.23 9.04
CA LEU A 201 -5.31 -0.76 10.40
C LEU A 201 -4.28 -1.27 11.43
N ARG A 202 -3.88 -2.55 11.34
CA ARG A 202 -2.91 -3.17 12.24
C ARG A 202 -1.53 -2.49 12.15
N VAL A 203 -1.08 -2.11 10.95
CA VAL A 203 0.19 -1.40 10.81
C VAL A 203 0.12 0.06 11.27
N VAL A 204 -1.04 0.73 11.14
CA VAL A 204 -1.27 2.01 11.83
C VAL A 204 -1.10 1.82 13.32
N ASP A 205 -1.68 0.75 13.88
CA ASP A 205 -1.55 0.45 15.29
C ASP A 205 -0.10 0.21 15.74
N SER A 206 0.65 -0.55 14.94
CA SER A 206 2.07 -0.80 15.18
C SER A 206 2.90 0.49 15.15
N LEU A 207 2.72 1.32 14.11
CA LEU A 207 3.47 2.56 13.93
C LEU A 207 3.22 3.55 15.08
N GLN A 208 1.96 3.80 15.42
CA GLN A 208 1.61 4.73 16.48
C GLN A 208 2.03 4.20 17.86
N THR A 209 1.90 2.90 18.11
CA THR A 209 2.34 2.28 19.37
C THR A 209 3.86 2.36 19.53
N GLY A 210 4.62 2.11 18.45
CA GLY A 210 6.08 2.26 18.43
C GLY A 210 6.57 3.71 18.56
N ASP A 211 5.81 4.69 18.06
CA ASP A 211 6.13 6.11 18.26
C ASP A 211 5.89 6.54 19.72
N LYS A 212 4.84 5.99 20.36
CA LYS A 212 4.46 6.32 21.74
C LYS A 212 5.34 5.63 22.79
N HIS A 213 5.77 4.40 22.51
CA HIS A 213 6.51 3.55 23.44
C HIS A 213 7.82 3.13 22.82
N LYS A 214 8.91 3.05 23.59
CA LYS A 214 10.23 2.59 23.10
C LYS A 214 10.24 1.07 22.84
N ILE A 215 9.40 0.60 21.93
CA ILE A 215 9.14 -0.81 21.60
C ILE A 215 9.21 -1.06 20.09
N THR A 216 9.13 -2.32 19.71
CA THR A 216 8.95 -2.80 18.34
C THR A 216 7.92 -3.93 18.36
N THR A 217 7.00 -3.96 17.40
CA THR A 217 6.00 -5.04 17.32
C THR A 217 6.58 -6.26 16.59
N PRO A 218 6.44 -7.49 17.12
CA PRO A 218 6.92 -8.69 16.46
C PRO A 218 6.10 -9.05 15.20
N ILE A 219 6.53 -10.11 14.51
CA ILE A 219 5.79 -10.69 13.39
C ILE A 219 4.35 -11.02 13.78
N ASN A 220 3.40 -10.72 12.89
CA ASN A 220 1.95 -10.96 13.05
C ASN A 220 1.31 -10.28 14.28
N TRP A 221 2.01 -9.35 14.94
CA TRP A 221 1.53 -8.72 16.15
C TRP A 221 0.16 -8.05 15.98
N ILE A 222 -0.75 -8.31 16.91
CA ILE A 222 -1.99 -7.56 17.09
C ILE A 222 -2.04 -6.87 18.47
N PRO A 223 -2.81 -5.78 18.62
CA PRO A 223 -2.93 -5.06 19.89
C PRO A 223 -3.31 -5.96 21.08
N GLY A 224 -2.52 -5.87 22.16
CA GLY A 224 -2.66 -6.68 23.37
C GLY A 224 -1.67 -7.84 23.48
N GLU A 225 -0.99 -8.19 22.38
CA GLU A 225 0.12 -9.15 22.41
C GLU A 225 1.41 -8.50 22.88
N ASP A 226 2.34 -9.34 23.34
CA ASP A 226 3.66 -8.91 23.76
C ASP A 226 4.42 -8.19 22.64
N VAL A 227 5.14 -7.14 23.04
CA VAL A 227 6.02 -6.36 22.17
C VAL A 227 7.48 -6.60 22.50
N ILE A 228 8.36 -6.21 21.60
CA ILE A 228 9.81 -6.28 21.78
C ILE A 228 10.30 -4.95 22.37
N VAL A 229 11.11 -4.98 23.42
CA VAL A 229 11.80 -3.78 23.92
C VAL A 229 12.75 -3.29 22.84
N HIS A 230 12.62 -2.02 22.43
CA HIS A 230 13.39 -1.49 21.30
C HIS A 230 14.90 -1.74 21.48
N PRO A 231 15.65 -2.19 20.45
CA PRO A 231 17.05 -2.58 20.60
C PRO A 231 17.97 -1.49 21.19
N ALA A 232 17.66 -0.22 20.95
CA ALA A 232 18.42 0.91 21.50
C ALA A 232 18.24 1.13 23.01
N VAL A 233 17.22 0.54 23.65
CA VAL A 233 16.97 0.69 25.09
C VAL A 233 17.87 -0.26 25.87
N LYS A 234 18.71 0.27 26.77
CA LYS A 234 19.59 -0.57 27.62
C LYS A 234 18.79 -1.30 28.70
N ASN A 235 19.35 -2.38 29.27
CA ASN A 235 18.62 -3.20 30.26
C ASN A 235 18.28 -2.42 31.53
N GLU A 236 19.12 -1.48 31.93
CA GLU A 236 18.93 -0.62 33.09
C GLU A 236 17.72 0.31 32.89
N GLU A 237 17.60 0.90 31.70
CA GLU A 237 16.46 1.73 31.32
C GLU A 237 15.19 0.87 31.13
N ALA A 238 15.32 -0.32 30.53
CA ALA A 238 14.21 -1.24 30.32
C ALA A 238 13.56 -1.69 31.64
N LYS A 239 14.32 -1.87 32.72
CA LYS A 239 13.76 -2.18 34.06
C LYS A 239 12.80 -1.11 34.56
N THR A 240 13.03 0.15 34.20
CA THR A 240 12.15 1.27 34.60
C THR A 240 10.97 1.42 33.64
N LEU A 241 11.21 1.34 32.33
CA LEU A 241 10.16 1.52 31.32
C LEU A 241 9.20 0.33 31.25
N PHE A 242 9.71 -0.87 31.43
CA PHE A 242 9.03 -2.14 31.20
C PHE A 242 9.35 -3.13 32.33
N PRO A 243 8.83 -2.94 33.56
CA PRO A 243 9.24 -3.76 34.72
C PRO A 243 9.03 -5.27 34.55
N GLU A 244 8.10 -5.67 33.68
CA GLU A 244 7.74 -7.06 33.38
C GLU A 244 8.49 -7.63 32.15
N PHE A 245 9.50 -6.92 31.63
CA PHE A 245 10.24 -7.41 30.48
C PHE A 245 11.04 -8.67 30.80
N ARG A 246 11.06 -9.60 29.85
CA ARG A 246 11.83 -10.85 29.91
C ARG A 246 12.88 -10.88 28.82
N ILE A 247 14.06 -11.41 29.15
CA ILE A 247 15.17 -11.57 28.22
C ILE A 247 15.16 -13.01 27.72
N VAL A 248 14.87 -13.21 26.43
CA VAL A 248 14.97 -14.53 25.77
C VAL A 248 16.37 -14.71 25.20
N LYS A 249 16.91 -13.64 24.59
CA LYS A 249 18.30 -13.49 24.16
C LYS A 249 18.75 -12.06 24.45
N PRO A 250 20.08 -11.76 24.45
CA PRO A 250 20.55 -10.40 24.68
C PRO A 250 19.91 -9.34 23.78
N TYR A 251 19.55 -9.70 22.54
CA TYR A 251 18.87 -8.84 21.57
C TYR A 251 17.36 -9.04 21.50
N LEU A 252 16.82 -10.10 22.10
CA LEU A 252 15.41 -10.48 22.02
C LEU A 252 14.78 -10.42 23.41
N ARG A 253 14.13 -9.29 23.67
CA ARG A 253 13.52 -8.97 24.96
C ARG A 253 12.06 -8.62 24.74
N PHE A 254 11.17 -9.33 25.39
CA PHE A 254 9.73 -9.11 25.27
C PHE A 254 9.20 -8.42 26.51
N THR A 255 8.14 -7.63 26.37
CA THR A 255 7.36 -7.08 27.46
C THR A 255 5.88 -7.14 27.10
N PRO A 256 4.99 -7.42 28.06
CA PRO A 256 3.55 -7.29 27.84
C PRO A 256 3.19 -5.83 27.56
N LEU A 257 2.21 -5.64 26.67
CA LEU A 257 1.61 -4.33 26.41
C LEU A 257 0.09 -4.52 26.22
N PRO A 258 -0.72 -4.28 27.29
CA PRO A 258 -2.17 -4.37 27.21
C PRO A 258 -2.74 -3.54 26.06
N LYS A 259 -3.86 -4.00 25.47
CA LYS A 259 -4.49 -3.34 24.32
C LYS A 259 -4.81 -1.87 24.62
N GLU A 260 -5.19 -1.56 25.85
CA GLU A 260 -5.53 -0.23 26.36
C GLU A 260 -4.32 0.73 26.39
N LYS A 261 -3.10 0.19 26.29
CA LYS A 261 -1.87 0.97 26.18
C LYS A 261 -1.41 1.15 24.73
N THR A 262 -2.02 0.46 23.77
CA THR A 262 -1.77 0.64 22.33
C THR A 262 -2.61 1.78 21.74
N SER A 263 -2.39 2.12 20.48
CA SER A 263 -3.29 3.02 19.73
C SER A 263 -4.68 2.44 19.47
N ALA A 264 -4.91 1.14 19.70
CA ALA A 264 -6.23 0.52 19.59
C ALA A 264 -7.12 0.74 20.83
N ALA A 265 -6.67 1.56 21.79
CA ALA A 265 -7.34 1.84 23.06
C ALA A 265 -8.46 2.90 22.99
N VAL A 266 -8.81 3.36 21.79
CA VAL A 266 -9.74 4.48 21.53
C VAL A 266 -11.17 4.05 21.26
#